data_AF-A0A9P6YJR7-F1
#
_entry.id   AF-A0A9P6YJR7-F1
#
_cell.length_a   1.000
_cell.length_b   1.000
_cell.length_c   1.000
_cell.angle_alpha   90.00
_cell.angle_beta   90.00
_cell.angle_gamma   90.00
#
_symmetry.space_group_name_H-M   'P 1'
#
loop_
_entity.id
_entity.type
_entity.pdbx_description
1 polymer ?
#
loop_
_entity_poly.entity_id
_entity_poly.type
_entity_poly.pdbx_seq_one_letter_code
_entity_poly.pdbx_strand_id
1 'polypeptide(L)'
;MAHVPAVVLAQDARDEPVQLNLVDTDIGGVLRMAARFTGRQFLVDPRVTGKMTVVSEGPVSRTQAYQLLLGALRMRGFAVVESGGVSRVVPQADAKLLGGRVGAGGAGGEVTTRTFALRYENAAALVAVLRPMISPDNPITANPGNNTLVITDYADNLERIARVIASVDTPAGMDTDVVKLQQGIAVDVAAMVAPLLDAQGAEPSQKVVVMADPRSNSVLVRSGSPARTRLARDLILKLDAQQHRAGNLHVVYMRNAQATRIAEVLGGLLTGQANAAPGANGGAAGASGPAGGAQGGARPQNTASNTGGQMGQGMSGSSKGGLSSEQERISREDNSTQAVSYSAGGATIQADPATNSLIISAPEPLCWWKA
;
A
#
# COMPACT_ATOMS: atom_id res chain seq x y z
N MET A 1 -57.30 -1.04 49.96
CA MET A 1 -57.33 -0.18 48.76
C MET A 1 -56.18 0.80 48.86
N ALA A 2 -55.03 0.49 48.27
CA ALA A 2 -53.86 1.36 48.25
C ALA A 2 -53.84 2.10 46.91
N HIS A 3 -53.96 3.43 46.94
CA HIS A 3 -53.86 4.28 45.77
C HIS A 3 -52.41 4.32 45.28
N VAL A 4 -52.19 3.86 44.06
CA VAL A 4 -50.96 4.10 43.29
C VAL A 4 -51.04 5.53 42.75
N PRO A 5 -50.06 6.42 43.01
CA PRO A 5 -50.04 7.72 42.34
C PRO A 5 -49.68 7.53 40.87
N ALA A 6 -50.56 7.99 39.99
CA ALA A 6 -50.31 8.04 38.55
C ALA A 6 -49.09 8.93 38.27
N VAL A 7 -48.09 8.36 37.60
CA VAL A 7 -46.98 9.12 37.04
C VAL A 7 -47.56 10.04 35.97
N VAL A 8 -47.59 11.34 36.27
CA VAL A 8 -47.89 12.38 35.28
C VAL A 8 -46.73 12.40 34.31
N LEU A 9 -46.93 11.84 33.11
CA LEU A 9 -46.09 12.13 31.96
C LEU A 9 -46.15 13.64 31.75
N ALA A 10 -45.02 14.32 31.99
CA ALA A 10 -44.82 15.70 31.62
C ALA A 10 -45.04 15.81 30.11
N GLN A 11 -46.23 16.28 29.73
CA GLN A 11 -46.50 16.71 28.38
C GLN A 11 -45.50 17.81 28.07
N ASP A 12 -44.70 17.55 27.03
CA ASP A 12 -43.78 18.48 26.41
C ASP A 12 -44.41 19.88 26.38
N ALA A 13 -43.76 20.84 27.02
CA ALA A 13 -44.21 22.22 27.06
C ALA A 13 -44.14 22.75 25.63
N ARG A 14 -45.29 22.65 24.96
CA ARG A 14 -45.60 23.04 23.59
C ARG A 14 -44.62 24.08 23.06
N ASP A 15 -43.94 23.71 21.99
CA ASP A 15 -43.16 24.57 21.09
C ASP A 15 -44.11 25.62 20.50
N GLU A 16 -44.48 26.58 21.35
CA GLU A 16 -45.47 27.59 21.05
C GLU A 16 -44.89 28.47 19.95
N PRO A 17 -45.55 28.52 18.79
CA PRO A 17 -44.93 29.09 17.62
C PRO A 17 -44.83 30.60 17.78
N VAL A 18 -43.62 31.13 17.57
CA VAL A 18 -43.29 32.53 17.73
C VAL A 18 -43.29 33.18 16.35
N GLN A 19 -43.91 34.34 16.22
CA GLN A 19 -43.79 35.16 15.01
C GLN A 19 -42.75 36.26 15.25
N LEU A 20 -41.73 36.31 14.39
CA LEU A 20 -40.66 37.30 14.42
C LEU A 20 -40.97 38.39 13.40
N ASN A 21 -41.25 39.61 13.86
CA ASN A 21 -41.34 40.78 13.00
C ASN A 21 -40.52 41.92 13.60
N LEU A 22 -39.20 41.85 13.38
CA LEU A 22 -38.24 42.84 13.82
C LEU A 22 -37.75 43.58 12.59
N VAL A 23 -38.05 44.87 12.49
CA VAL A 23 -37.60 45.73 11.40
C VAL A 23 -36.79 46.86 11.99
N ASP A 24 -35.55 47.04 11.51
CA ASP A 24 -34.64 48.09 11.94
C ASP A 24 -34.48 48.18 13.48
N THR A 25 -34.47 47.02 14.15
CA THR A 25 -34.44 46.94 15.61
C THR A 25 -33.00 46.85 16.12
N ASP A 26 -32.70 47.55 17.21
CA ASP A 26 -31.40 47.46 17.88
C ASP A 26 -31.09 46.03 18.35
N ILE A 27 -29.85 45.58 18.16
CA ILE A 27 -29.42 44.22 18.51
C ILE A 27 -29.67 43.90 19.98
N GLY A 28 -29.44 44.85 20.90
CA GLY A 28 -29.74 44.66 22.32
C GLY A 28 -31.23 44.47 22.60
N GLY A 29 -32.08 45.16 21.85
CA GLY A 29 -33.54 44.97 21.89
C GLY A 29 -33.97 43.59 21.41
N VAL A 30 -33.40 43.13 20.29
CA VAL A 30 -33.64 41.80 19.73
C VAL A 30 -33.20 40.70 20.71
N LEU A 31 -32.01 40.82 21.31
CA LEU A 31 -31.49 39.85 22.28
C LEU A 31 -32.33 39.79 23.55
N ARG A 32 -32.89 40.91 24.01
CA ARG A 32 -33.80 40.93 25.17
C ARG A 32 -35.12 40.22 24.86
N MET A 33 -35.64 40.37 23.64
CA MET A 33 -36.80 39.61 23.19
C MET A 33 -36.46 38.11 23.09
N ALA A 34 -35.28 37.78 22.56
CA ALA A 34 -34.75 36.42 22.50
C ALA A 34 -34.65 35.77 23.87
N ALA A 35 -34.16 36.49 24.87
CA ALA A 35 -34.09 36.01 26.25
C ALA A 35 -35.46 35.57 26.78
N ARG A 36 -36.53 36.31 26.44
CA ARG A 36 -37.89 36.02 26.92
C ARG A 36 -38.47 34.74 26.31
N PHE A 37 -38.32 34.54 25.00
CA PHE A 37 -38.90 33.36 24.35
C PHE A 37 -38.02 32.10 24.45
N THR A 38 -36.70 32.26 24.54
CA THR A 38 -35.77 31.13 24.70
C THR A 38 -35.52 30.74 26.16
N GLY A 39 -35.83 31.63 27.11
CA GLY A 39 -35.49 31.45 28.53
C GLY A 39 -33.99 31.53 28.83
N ARG A 40 -33.16 31.96 27.86
CA ARG A 40 -31.70 32.06 28.00
C ARG A 40 -31.26 33.45 28.45
N GLN A 41 -30.17 33.49 29.20
CA GLN A 41 -29.53 34.74 29.62
C GLN A 41 -28.46 35.13 28.60
N PHE A 42 -28.57 36.35 28.05
CA PHE A 42 -27.59 36.89 27.11
C PHE A 42 -26.71 37.94 27.78
N LEU A 43 -25.39 37.78 27.66
CA LEU A 43 -24.39 38.78 28.04
C LEU A 43 -23.83 39.42 26.78
N VAL A 44 -24.07 40.71 26.59
CA VAL A 44 -23.71 41.43 25.35
C VAL A 44 -22.45 42.24 25.58
N ASP A 45 -21.44 42.06 24.74
CA ASP A 45 -20.27 42.93 24.71
C ASP A 45 -20.66 44.33 24.19
N PRO A 46 -20.20 45.44 24.80
CA PRO A 46 -20.51 46.80 24.35
C PRO A 46 -20.19 47.09 22.88
N ARG A 47 -19.28 46.32 22.26
CA ARG A 47 -18.92 46.45 20.84
C ARG A 47 -19.98 45.89 19.90
N VAL A 48 -20.94 45.10 20.40
CA VAL A 48 -22.07 44.57 19.64
C VAL A 48 -23.14 45.64 19.54
N THR A 49 -23.00 46.50 18.53
CA THR A 49 -23.94 47.59 18.24
C THR A 49 -24.43 47.52 16.80
N GLY A 50 -25.61 48.07 16.56
CA GLY A 50 -26.20 48.13 15.23
C GLY A 50 -27.66 47.70 15.22
N LYS A 51 -28.24 47.79 14.03
CA LYS A 51 -29.64 47.42 13.79
C LYS A 51 -29.74 46.19 12.91
N MET A 52 -30.71 45.33 13.20
CA MET A 52 -31.01 44.17 12.39
C MET A 52 -32.50 44.03 12.10
N THR A 53 -32.78 43.39 10.97
CA THR A 53 -34.13 43.06 10.53
C THR A 53 -34.23 41.54 10.48
N VAL A 54 -35.19 40.98 11.21
CA VAL A 54 -35.49 39.55 11.27
C VAL A 54 -37.00 39.40 11.12
N VAL A 55 -37.43 38.92 9.96
CA VAL A 55 -38.84 38.76 9.62
C VAL A 55 -39.12 37.30 9.28
N SER A 56 -40.20 36.76 9.85
CA SER A 56 -40.75 35.45 9.52
C SER A 56 -42.15 35.60 8.92
N GLU A 57 -42.39 35.04 7.73
CA GLU A 57 -43.69 35.11 7.04
C GLU A 57 -44.79 34.29 7.75
N GLY A 58 -44.43 33.32 8.59
CA GLY A 58 -45.35 32.50 9.35
C GLY A 58 -44.82 32.16 10.75
N PRO A 59 -45.64 31.47 11.57
CA PRO A 59 -45.24 31.07 12.92
C PRO A 59 -44.08 30.05 12.86
N VAL A 60 -42.98 30.33 13.57
CA VAL A 60 -41.79 29.45 13.63
C VAL A 60 -41.63 28.85 15.02
N SER A 61 -41.07 27.64 15.11
CA SER A 61 -40.72 27.04 16.41
C SER A 61 -39.72 27.88 17.18
N ARG A 62 -39.66 27.73 18.50
CA ARG A 62 -38.67 28.45 19.34
C ARG A 62 -37.24 28.13 18.92
N THR A 63 -36.99 26.87 18.56
CA THR A 63 -35.70 26.42 18.06
C THR A 63 -35.35 27.08 16.73
N GLN A 64 -36.29 27.12 15.79
CA GLN A 64 -36.07 27.75 14.48
C GLN A 64 -35.94 29.27 14.59
N ALA A 65 -36.73 29.91 15.46
CA ALA A 65 -36.60 31.33 15.79
C ALA A 65 -35.20 31.67 16.33
N TYR A 66 -34.66 30.82 17.22
CA TYR A 66 -33.31 30.99 17.75
C TYR A 66 -32.24 30.80 16.66
N GLN A 67 -32.41 29.84 15.76
CA GLN A 67 -31.50 29.64 14.62
C GLN A 67 -31.50 30.83 13.64
N LEU A 68 -32.68 31.40 13.35
CA LEU A 68 -32.80 32.60 12.53
C LEU A 68 -32.09 33.80 13.16
N LEU A 69 -32.22 33.97 14.48
CA LEU A 69 -31.50 34.99 15.23
C LEU A 69 -29.98 34.81 15.14
N LEU A 70 -29.47 33.59 15.37
CA LEU A 70 -28.04 33.30 15.27
C LEU A 70 -27.50 33.56 13.85
N GLY A 71 -28.28 33.18 12.83
CA GLY A 71 -27.96 33.49 11.43
C GLY A 71 -27.91 35.00 11.15
N ALA A 72 -28.87 35.77 11.68
CA ALA A 72 -28.89 37.23 11.54
C ALA A 72 -27.71 37.91 12.25
N LEU A 73 -27.34 37.45 13.45
CA LEU A 73 -26.15 37.92 14.18
C LEU A 73 -24.87 37.63 13.39
N ARG A 74 -24.78 36.42 12.80
CA ARG A 74 -23.65 36.01 11.97
C ARG A 74 -23.48 36.89 10.72
N MET A 75 -24.56 37.24 10.04
CA MET A 75 -24.49 38.15 8.87
C MET A 75 -23.95 39.54 9.23
N ARG A 76 -24.06 39.94 10.51
CA ARG A 76 -23.52 41.20 11.03
C ARG A 76 -22.12 41.05 11.66
N GLY A 77 -21.52 39.86 11.62
CA GLY A 77 -20.17 39.61 12.16
C GLY A 77 -20.13 39.37 13.68
N PHE A 78 -21.28 39.05 14.29
CA PHE A 78 -21.37 38.70 15.71
C PHE A 78 -21.62 37.20 15.87
N ALA A 79 -21.11 36.64 16.96
CA ALA A 79 -21.27 35.24 17.30
C ALA A 79 -21.71 35.09 18.75
N VAL A 80 -22.51 34.05 19.00
CA VAL A 80 -22.94 33.67 20.34
C VAL A 80 -22.09 32.50 20.80
N VAL A 81 -21.52 32.63 21.99
CA VAL A 81 -20.70 31.61 22.64
C VAL A 81 -21.32 31.31 24.00
N GLU A 82 -21.60 30.04 24.27
CA GLU A 82 -22.12 29.63 25.56
C GLU A 82 -20.97 29.34 26.53
N SER A 83 -21.00 29.96 27.71
CA SER A 83 -20.03 29.74 28.78
C SER A 83 -20.73 29.80 30.13
N GLY A 84 -20.67 28.70 30.90
CA GLY A 84 -21.22 28.65 32.26
C GLY A 84 -22.72 28.89 32.36
N GLY A 85 -23.52 28.48 31.37
CA GLY A 85 -24.98 28.67 31.36
C GLY A 85 -25.45 30.07 30.95
N VAL A 86 -24.52 30.93 30.50
CA VAL A 86 -24.82 32.25 29.94
C VAL A 86 -24.36 32.30 28.48
N SER A 87 -25.22 32.82 27.60
CA SER A 87 -24.92 33.02 26.18
C SER A 87 -24.25 34.38 26.00
N ARG A 88 -22.94 34.41 25.76
CA ARG A 88 -22.20 35.66 25.52
C ARG A 88 -22.22 36.00 24.04
N VAL A 89 -22.64 37.22 23.70
CA VAL A 89 -22.63 37.74 22.33
C VAL A 89 -21.40 38.62 22.17
N VAL A 90 -20.50 38.22 21.28
CA VAL A 90 -19.21 38.87 21.04
C VAL A 90 -18.96 39.06 19.54
N PRO A 91 -18.07 39.98 19.14
CA PRO A 91 -17.54 40.01 17.77
C PRO A 91 -16.96 38.65 17.37
N GLN A 92 -17.16 38.25 16.11
CA GLN A 92 -16.74 36.93 15.61
C GLN A 92 -15.24 36.66 15.78
N ALA A 93 -14.39 37.70 15.75
CA ALA A 93 -12.96 37.55 15.99
C ALA A 93 -12.65 37.00 17.40
N ASP A 94 -13.38 37.47 18.42
CA ASP A 94 -13.16 37.10 19.83
C ASP A 94 -13.87 35.79 20.20
N ALA A 95 -14.94 35.44 19.48
CA ALA A 95 -15.65 34.17 19.66
C ALA A 95 -14.74 32.95 19.50
N LYS A 96 -13.68 33.06 18.67
CA LYS A 96 -12.72 31.97 18.42
C LYS A 96 -11.88 31.61 19.63
N LEU A 97 -11.55 32.62 20.45
CA LEU A 97 -10.75 32.43 21.67
C LEU A 97 -11.61 31.97 22.85
N LEU A 98 -12.91 32.29 22.79
CA LEU A 98 -13.87 32.03 23.85
C LEU A 98 -14.71 30.76 23.63
N GLY A 99 -14.65 30.14 22.44
CA GLY A 99 -15.42 28.97 21.99
C GLY A 99 -15.24 27.75 22.91
N GLY A 100 -15.96 27.78 24.03
CA GLY A 100 -15.65 27.06 25.26
C GLY A 100 -16.53 25.86 25.55
N ARG A 101 -17.05 25.19 24.52
CA ARG A 101 -17.65 23.86 24.68
C ARG A 101 -16.87 22.88 23.82
N VAL A 102 -16.13 21.98 24.48
CA VAL A 102 -15.57 20.77 23.87
C VAL A 102 -16.59 19.67 24.10
N GLY A 103 -17.47 19.42 23.12
CA GLY A 103 -18.55 18.46 23.29
C GLY A 103 -19.43 18.30 22.06
N ALA A 104 -20.14 17.16 21.98
CA ALA A 104 -21.17 16.93 20.99
C ALA A 104 -22.48 17.58 21.46
N GLY A 105 -22.89 18.68 20.82
CA GLY A 105 -24.16 19.34 21.09
C GLY A 105 -23.99 20.84 21.36
N GLY A 106 -24.28 21.63 20.34
CA GLY A 106 -24.50 23.08 20.40
C GLY A 106 -25.68 23.41 19.49
N ALA A 107 -26.40 24.50 19.78
CA ALA A 107 -27.42 24.97 18.86
C ALA A 107 -26.74 25.48 17.57
N GLY A 108 -27.37 25.25 16.42
CA GLY A 108 -26.74 25.30 15.09
C GLY A 108 -25.93 26.55 14.71
N GLY A 109 -26.21 27.70 15.31
CA GLY A 109 -25.48 28.94 15.09
C GLY A 109 -24.49 29.35 16.18
N GLU A 110 -24.20 28.51 17.16
CA GLU A 110 -23.16 28.76 18.18
C GLU A 110 -21.78 28.31 17.67
N VAL A 111 -20.75 29.09 17.99
CA VAL A 111 -19.36 28.72 17.68
C VAL A 111 -18.86 27.76 18.75
N THR A 112 -18.51 26.54 18.35
CA THR A 112 -18.06 25.48 19.25
C THR A 112 -16.81 24.79 18.72
N THR A 113 -16.04 24.19 19.61
CA THR A 113 -14.83 23.44 19.26
C THR A 113 -15.11 21.96 19.42
N ARG A 114 -14.92 21.18 18.36
CA ARG A 114 -15.13 19.72 18.39
C ARG A 114 -13.87 18.98 17.96
N THR A 115 -13.58 17.92 18.71
CA THR A 115 -12.53 16.97 18.38
C THR A 115 -13.13 15.77 17.66
N PHE A 116 -12.55 15.42 16.52
CA PHE A 116 -12.89 14.24 15.72
C PHE A 116 -11.71 13.27 15.75
N ALA A 117 -11.94 12.05 16.25
CA ALA A 117 -10.95 10.99 16.18
C ALA A 117 -11.16 10.17 14.89
N LEU A 118 -10.10 10.00 14.12
CA LEU A 118 -10.09 9.27 12.86
C LEU A 118 -9.48 7.88 13.08
N ARG A 119 -10.03 6.86 12.41
CA ARG A 119 -9.61 5.47 12.60
C ARG A 119 -8.77 4.92 11.46
N TYR A 120 -9.05 5.34 10.24
CA TYR A 120 -8.48 4.75 9.03
C TYR A 120 -7.71 5.78 8.22
N GLU A 121 -8.20 7.01 8.15
CA GLU A 121 -7.57 8.09 7.40
C GLU A 121 -6.63 8.95 8.24
N ASN A 122 -5.65 9.59 7.58
CA ASN A 122 -4.69 10.46 8.25
C ASN A 122 -5.26 11.86 8.51
N ALA A 123 -5.20 12.32 9.77
CA ALA A 123 -5.68 13.63 10.18
C ALA A 123 -5.05 14.79 9.40
N ALA A 124 -3.73 14.76 9.16
CA ALA A 124 -3.04 15.84 8.46
C ALA A 124 -3.43 15.91 6.98
N ALA A 125 -3.65 14.76 6.33
CA ALA A 125 -4.11 14.71 4.94
C ALA A 125 -5.53 15.28 4.78
N LEU A 126 -6.42 15.00 5.74
CA LEU A 126 -7.81 15.49 5.70
C LEU A 126 -7.94 17.01 5.88
N VAL A 127 -6.94 17.70 6.45
CA VAL A 127 -7.00 19.17 6.60
C VAL A 127 -7.15 19.86 5.24
N ALA A 128 -6.41 19.41 4.22
CA ALA A 128 -6.47 20.00 2.88
C ALA A 128 -7.84 19.79 2.21
N VAL A 129 -8.45 18.63 2.44
CA VAL A 129 -9.77 18.27 1.90
C VAL A 129 -10.90 19.04 2.60
N LEU A 130 -10.79 19.23 3.92
CA LEU A 130 -11.83 19.87 4.73
C LEU A 130 -11.73 21.40 4.75
N ARG A 131 -10.57 21.98 4.39
CA ARG A 131 -10.35 23.45 4.45
C ARG A 131 -11.40 24.26 3.69
N PRO A 132 -11.88 23.88 2.47
CA PRO A 132 -12.92 24.62 1.76
C PRO A 132 -14.29 24.59 2.45
N MET A 133 -14.55 23.63 3.35
CA MET A 133 -15.82 23.48 4.05
C MET A 133 -15.88 24.26 5.37
N ILE A 134 -14.74 24.77 5.84
CA ILE A 134 -14.59 25.53 7.08
C ILE A 134 -14.50 27.01 6.73
N SER A 135 -15.08 27.88 7.56
CA SER A 135 -14.96 29.32 7.35
C SER A 135 -13.46 29.72 7.29
N PRO A 136 -13.03 30.57 6.34
CA PRO A 136 -11.60 30.85 6.12
C PRO A 136 -10.89 31.37 7.39
N ASP A 137 -11.63 32.11 8.20
CA ASP A 137 -11.16 32.74 9.43
C ASP A 137 -11.11 31.78 10.64
N ASN A 138 -11.60 30.55 10.52
CA ASN A 138 -11.69 29.60 11.62
C ASN A 138 -10.50 28.62 11.62
N PRO A 139 -9.95 28.30 12.81
CA PRO A 139 -8.81 27.39 12.92
C PRO A 139 -9.23 25.91 12.74
N ILE A 140 -8.37 25.16 12.06
CA ILE A 140 -8.37 23.71 11.99
C ILE A 140 -6.98 23.22 12.38
N THR A 141 -6.91 22.26 13.29
CA THR A 141 -5.64 21.69 13.76
C THR A 141 -5.72 20.17 13.73
N ALA A 142 -4.77 19.54 13.06
CA ALA A 142 -4.57 18.10 13.12
C ALA A 142 -3.52 17.76 14.16
N ASN A 143 -3.76 16.73 14.97
CA ASN A 143 -2.77 16.10 15.82
C ASN A 143 -2.43 14.71 15.25
N PRO A 144 -1.27 14.57 14.58
CA PRO A 144 -0.85 13.28 14.03
C PRO A 144 -0.57 12.22 15.08
N GLY A 145 -0.23 12.60 16.32
CA GLY A 145 0.18 11.65 17.37
C GLY A 145 -0.96 10.76 17.87
N ASN A 146 -2.19 11.27 17.88
CA ASN A 146 -3.39 10.50 18.24
C ASN A 146 -4.42 10.46 17.10
N ASN A 147 -4.04 10.87 15.88
CA ASN A 147 -4.88 10.93 14.70
C ASN A 147 -6.23 11.66 14.93
N THR A 148 -6.18 12.81 15.59
CA THR A 148 -7.37 13.64 15.86
C THR A 148 -7.36 14.95 15.08
N LEU A 149 -8.55 15.42 14.73
CA LEU A 149 -8.81 16.74 14.16
C LEU A 149 -9.56 17.59 15.18
N VAL A 150 -9.02 18.75 15.52
CA VAL A 150 -9.68 19.77 16.33
C VAL A 150 -10.17 20.87 15.40
N ILE A 151 -11.48 21.08 15.36
CA ILE A 151 -12.12 22.05 14.46
C ILE A 151 -12.98 22.98 15.29
N THR A 152 -12.81 24.29 15.08
CA THR A 152 -13.65 25.33 15.68
C THR A 152 -14.55 25.91 14.60
N ASP A 153 -15.85 25.70 14.67
CA ASP A 153 -16.80 26.29 13.72
C ASP A 153 -18.22 26.32 14.32
N TYR A 154 -19.18 26.81 13.54
CA TYR A 154 -20.60 26.76 13.89
C TYR A 154 -21.08 25.32 14.05
N ALA A 155 -21.95 25.06 15.04
CA ALA A 155 -22.45 23.73 15.33
C ALA A 155 -23.07 23.02 14.11
N ASP A 156 -23.87 23.72 13.29
CA ASP A 156 -24.47 23.14 12.07
C ASP A 156 -23.40 22.74 11.04
N ASN A 157 -22.34 23.54 10.90
CA ASN A 157 -21.25 23.22 9.98
C ASN A 157 -20.45 22.02 10.48
N LEU A 158 -20.21 21.92 11.79
CA LEU A 158 -19.53 20.78 12.40
C LEU A 158 -20.32 19.48 12.23
N GLU A 159 -21.66 19.51 12.23
CA GLU A 159 -22.45 18.33 11.89
C GLU A 159 -22.30 17.92 10.42
N ARG A 160 -22.28 18.89 9.51
CA ARG A 160 -22.03 18.63 8.09
C ARG A 160 -20.64 18.05 7.87
N ILE A 161 -19.62 18.61 8.51
CA ILE A 161 -18.24 18.11 8.48
C ILE A 161 -18.17 16.72 9.10
N ALA A 162 -18.87 16.46 10.21
CA ALA A 162 -18.93 15.14 10.83
C ALA A 162 -19.43 14.05 9.86
N ARG A 163 -20.46 14.37 9.06
CA ARG A 163 -20.98 13.45 8.03
C ARG A 163 -19.95 13.19 6.93
N VAL A 164 -19.23 14.22 6.48
CA VAL A 164 -18.16 14.06 5.48
C VAL A 164 -17.02 13.22 6.04
N ILE A 165 -16.56 13.53 7.25
CA ILE A 165 -15.53 12.74 7.94
C ILE A 165 -15.99 11.28 8.06
N ALA A 166 -17.23 11.01 8.46
CA ALA A 166 -17.73 9.65 8.57
C ALA A 166 -17.78 8.90 7.21
N SER A 167 -18.00 9.61 6.11
CA SER A 167 -17.98 9.03 4.76
C SER A 167 -16.58 8.81 4.20
N VAL A 168 -15.59 9.57 4.68
CA VAL A 168 -14.19 9.50 4.21
C VAL A 168 -13.34 8.60 5.11
N ASP A 169 -13.53 8.64 6.43
CA ASP A 169 -12.93 7.74 7.43
C ASP A 169 -13.59 6.36 7.42
N THR A 170 -13.69 5.81 6.22
CA THR A 170 -13.98 4.39 5.98
C THR A 170 -12.66 3.64 5.95
N PRO A 171 -12.65 2.33 6.31
CA PRO A 171 -11.46 1.52 6.10
C PRO A 171 -11.05 1.66 4.65
N ALA A 172 -9.88 2.25 4.39
CA ALA A 172 -9.24 2.17 3.09
C ALA A 172 -9.23 0.68 2.74
N GLY A 173 -10.02 0.31 1.73
CA GLY A 173 -10.46 -1.06 1.52
C GLY A 173 -9.30 -1.96 1.21
N MET A 174 -8.61 -2.43 2.25
CA MET A 174 -7.60 -3.47 2.19
C MET A 174 -8.33 -4.77 1.92
N ASP A 175 -8.73 -4.93 0.67
CA ASP A 175 -9.37 -6.12 0.18
C ASP A 175 -8.27 -7.17 -0.01
N THR A 176 -8.45 -8.29 0.68
CA THR A 176 -7.49 -9.40 0.67
C THR A 176 -8.18 -10.62 0.12
N ASP A 177 -7.58 -11.24 -0.89
CA ASP A 177 -8.07 -12.48 -1.49
C ASP A 177 -6.97 -13.53 -1.54
N VAL A 178 -7.37 -14.80 -1.46
CA VAL A 178 -6.48 -15.97 -1.47
C VAL A 178 -6.83 -16.82 -2.66
N VAL A 179 -5.92 -16.88 -3.63
CA VAL A 179 -6.11 -17.66 -4.87
C VAL A 179 -5.27 -18.93 -4.78
N LYS A 180 -5.94 -20.08 -4.64
CA LYS A 180 -5.29 -21.39 -4.75
C LYS A 180 -4.97 -21.68 -6.21
N LEU A 181 -3.70 -22.00 -6.49
CA LEU A 181 -3.28 -22.43 -7.82
C LEU A 181 -3.46 -23.93 -7.97
N GLN A 182 -3.97 -24.34 -9.13
CA GLN A 182 -4.12 -25.75 -9.42
C GLN A 182 -2.86 -26.31 -10.07
N GLN A 183 -2.19 -25.53 -10.94
CA GLN A 183 -1.28 -26.11 -11.93
C GLN A 183 0.05 -25.38 -12.04
N GLY A 184 0.07 -24.07 -11.81
CA GLY A 184 1.27 -23.28 -11.61
C GLY A 184 1.82 -23.38 -10.18
N ILE A 185 3.10 -23.04 -10.04
CA ILE A 185 3.78 -22.89 -8.76
C ILE A 185 3.56 -21.47 -8.24
N ALA A 186 3.11 -21.34 -6.99
CA ALA A 186 2.76 -20.05 -6.38
C ALA A 186 3.91 -19.02 -6.41
N VAL A 187 5.15 -19.48 -6.18
CA VAL A 187 6.34 -18.61 -6.20
C VAL A 187 6.55 -17.98 -7.57
N ASP A 188 6.43 -18.78 -8.64
CA ASP A 188 6.67 -18.33 -10.00
C ASP A 188 5.56 -17.41 -10.50
N VAL A 189 4.30 -17.78 -10.25
CA VAL A 189 3.14 -16.96 -10.63
C VAL A 189 3.15 -15.63 -9.90
N ALA A 190 3.45 -15.60 -8.60
CA ALA A 190 3.53 -14.35 -7.84
C ALA A 190 4.64 -13.43 -8.37
N ALA A 191 5.82 -13.98 -8.72
CA ALA A 191 6.93 -13.22 -9.29
C ALA A 191 6.60 -12.61 -10.66
N MET A 192 5.79 -13.28 -11.48
CA MET A 192 5.33 -12.75 -12.77
C MET A 192 4.21 -11.71 -12.61
N VAL A 193 3.29 -11.91 -11.66
CA VAL A 193 2.11 -11.06 -11.47
C VAL A 193 2.43 -9.76 -10.74
N ALA A 194 3.33 -9.79 -9.75
CA ALA A 194 3.70 -8.62 -8.96
C ALA A 194 4.10 -7.38 -9.81
N PRO A 195 5.01 -7.48 -10.81
CA PRO A 195 5.37 -6.33 -11.64
C PRO A 195 4.26 -5.90 -12.61
N LEU A 196 3.37 -6.82 -13.02
CA LEU A 196 2.26 -6.49 -13.92
C LEU A 196 1.14 -5.70 -13.22
N LEU A 197 1.00 -5.88 -11.91
CA LEU A 197 0.00 -5.19 -11.09
C LEU A 197 0.54 -3.92 -10.40
N ASP A 198 1.87 -3.79 -10.28
CA ASP A 198 2.53 -2.58 -9.76
C ASP A 198 2.66 -1.54 -10.89
N ALA A 199 1.57 -0.84 -11.18
CA ALA A 199 1.59 0.26 -12.14
C ALA A 199 2.53 1.38 -11.64
N GLN A 200 3.59 1.66 -12.40
CA GLN A 200 4.53 2.74 -12.07
C GLN A 200 3.79 4.07 -11.94
N GLY A 201 3.81 4.67 -10.74
CA GLY A 201 3.13 5.92 -10.42
C GLY A 201 1.80 5.79 -9.66
N ALA A 202 1.39 4.58 -9.25
CA ALA A 202 0.25 4.41 -8.37
C ALA A 202 0.54 4.94 -6.94
N GLU A 203 -0.38 5.75 -6.41
CA GLU A 203 -0.40 6.17 -5.01
C GLU A 203 -0.25 4.96 -4.07
N PRO A 204 0.44 5.09 -2.90
CA PRO A 204 0.69 3.98 -1.99
C PRO A 204 -0.58 3.29 -1.50
N SER A 205 -1.72 4.01 -1.47
CA SER A 205 -3.04 3.48 -1.14
C SER A 205 -3.63 2.56 -2.21
N GLN A 206 -3.14 2.62 -3.45
CA GLN A 206 -3.64 1.82 -4.57
C GLN A 206 -2.72 0.64 -4.92
N LYS A 207 -1.54 0.55 -4.33
CA LYS A 207 -0.58 -0.52 -4.63
C LYS A 207 -1.18 -1.91 -4.36
N VAL A 208 -1.03 -2.82 -5.33
CA VAL A 208 -1.35 -4.24 -5.14
C VAL A 208 -0.11 -4.93 -4.60
N VAL A 209 -0.24 -5.58 -3.46
CA VAL A 209 0.79 -6.42 -2.88
C VAL A 209 0.41 -7.86 -3.16
N VAL A 210 1.31 -8.58 -3.83
CA VAL A 210 1.15 -10.00 -4.16
C VAL A 210 2.22 -10.77 -3.39
N MET A 211 1.82 -11.81 -2.68
CA MET A 211 2.72 -12.69 -1.94
C MET A 211 2.36 -14.15 -2.22
N ALA A 212 3.37 -14.99 -2.44
CA ALA A 212 3.18 -16.44 -2.54
C ALA A 212 3.22 -17.10 -1.16
N ASP A 213 2.33 -18.06 -0.93
CA ASP A 213 2.46 -19.08 0.12
C ASP A 213 2.81 -20.42 -0.54
N PRO A 214 4.11 -20.82 -0.50
CA PRO A 214 4.55 -22.08 -1.08
C PRO A 214 3.96 -23.31 -0.39
N ARG A 215 3.63 -23.21 0.91
CA ARG A 215 3.16 -24.35 1.71
C ARG A 215 1.75 -24.78 1.29
N SER A 216 0.90 -23.83 0.91
CA SER A 216 -0.48 -24.07 0.48
C SER A 216 -0.70 -23.92 -1.02
N ASN A 217 0.38 -23.74 -1.80
CA ASN A 217 0.38 -23.39 -3.22
C ASN A 217 -0.66 -22.30 -3.57
N SER A 218 -0.67 -21.23 -2.78
CA SER A 218 -1.65 -20.14 -2.91
C SER A 218 -0.96 -18.80 -3.09
N VAL A 219 -1.61 -17.90 -3.82
CA VAL A 219 -1.18 -16.51 -3.99
C VAL A 219 -2.12 -15.60 -3.19
N LEU A 220 -1.54 -14.87 -2.25
CA LEU A 220 -2.21 -13.84 -1.46
C LEU A 220 -2.15 -12.52 -2.22
N VAL A 221 -3.31 -11.90 -2.40
CA VAL A 221 -3.43 -10.59 -3.04
C VAL A 221 -4.02 -9.62 -2.02
N ARG A 222 -3.36 -8.48 -1.84
CA ARG A 222 -3.86 -7.37 -1.03
C ARG A 222 -3.87 -6.11 -1.86
N SER A 223 -4.99 -5.42 -1.92
CA SER A 223 -5.09 -4.14 -2.62
C SER A 223 -6.02 -3.17 -1.89
N GLY A 224 -5.88 -1.86 -2.17
CA GLY A 224 -6.76 -0.83 -1.63
C GLY A 224 -8.13 -0.70 -2.31
N SER A 225 -8.45 -1.58 -3.29
CA SER A 225 -9.70 -1.54 -4.03
C SER A 225 -10.20 -2.94 -4.40
N PRO A 226 -11.45 -3.30 -4.05
CA PRO A 226 -12.01 -4.61 -4.41
C PRO A 226 -12.04 -4.89 -5.92
N ALA A 227 -12.15 -3.85 -6.75
CA ALA A 227 -12.10 -4.01 -8.21
C ALA A 227 -10.71 -4.48 -8.66
N ARG A 228 -9.65 -3.99 -8.03
CA ARG A 228 -8.26 -4.34 -8.37
C ARG A 228 -7.90 -5.74 -7.86
N THR A 229 -8.39 -6.14 -6.70
CA THR A 229 -8.26 -7.53 -6.21
C THR A 229 -8.91 -8.52 -7.18
N ARG A 230 -10.10 -8.21 -7.71
CA ARG A 230 -10.76 -9.07 -8.73
C ARG A 230 -9.97 -9.16 -10.03
N LEU A 231 -9.42 -8.05 -10.51
CA LEU A 231 -8.55 -8.04 -11.69
C LEU A 231 -7.29 -8.87 -11.49
N ALA A 232 -6.64 -8.73 -10.33
CA ALA A 232 -5.47 -9.52 -9.95
C ALA A 232 -5.80 -11.02 -9.90
N ARG A 233 -6.93 -11.39 -9.29
CA ARG A 233 -7.43 -12.77 -9.25
C ARG A 233 -7.63 -13.34 -10.65
N ASP A 234 -8.29 -12.62 -11.54
CA ASP A 234 -8.54 -13.05 -12.92
C ASP A 234 -7.23 -13.26 -13.69
N LEU A 235 -6.25 -12.35 -13.53
CA LEU A 235 -4.92 -12.50 -14.12
C LEU A 235 -4.19 -13.74 -13.60
N ILE A 236 -4.24 -13.99 -12.28
CA ILE A 236 -3.63 -15.16 -11.65
C ILE A 236 -4.25 -16.45 -12.21
N LEU A 237 -5.59 -16.52 -12.31
CA LEU A 237 -6.28 -17.69 -12.86
C LEU A 237 -5.96 -17.93 -14.33
N LYS A 238 -5.84 -16.86 -15.13
CA LYS A 238 -5.42 -16.97 -16.53
C LYS A 238 -3.99 -17.50 -16.65
N LEU A 239 -3.07 -17.02 -15.81
CA LEU A 239 -1.69 -17.51 -15.80
C LEU A 239 -1.60 -18.96 -15.33
N ASP A 240 -2.34 -19.35 -14.29
CA ASP A 240 -2.42 -20.74 -13.80
C ASP A 240 -2.85 -21.72 -14.91
N ALA A 241 -3.85 -21.33 -15.71
CA ALA A 241 -4.31 -22.11 -16.86
C ALA A 241 -3.26 -22.25 -17.98
N GLN A 242 -2.44 -21.21 -18.22
CA GLN A 242 -1.38 -21.26 -19.25
C GLN A 242 -0.15 -22.09 -18.81
N GLN A 243 0.03 -22.32 -17.51
CA GLN A 243 1.13 -23.16 -16.99
C GLN A 243 0.89 -24.68 -17.21
N HIS A 244 -0.27 -25.11 -17.73
CA HIS A 244 -0.55 -26.53 -18.05
C HIS A 244 0.26 -27.07 -19.24
N ARG A 245 1.23 -26.32 -19.77
CA ARG A 245 2.08 -26.83 -20.82
C ARG A 245 2.98 -27.90 -20.20
N ALA A 246 2.58 -29.16 -20.38
CA ALA A 246 3.30 -30.33 -19.90
C ALA A 246 4.79 -30.15 -20.20
N GLY A 247 5.64 -30.30 -19.18
CA GLY A 247 7.08 -30.26 -19.36
C GLY A 247 7.44 -31.15 -20.54
N ASN A 248 8.25 -30.64 -21.48
CA ASN A 248 8.57 -31.31 -22.74
C ASN A 248 9.53 -32.49 -22.55
N LEU A 249 9.31 -33.28 -21.51
CA LEU A 249 10.14 -34.37 -21.05
C LEU A 249 9.59 -35.67 -21.63
N HIS A 250 10.31 -36.20 -22.62
CA HIS A 250 9.97 -37.41 -23.32
C HIS A 250 10.90 -38.53 -22.86
N VAL A 251 10.33 -39.63 -22.40
CA VAL A 251 11.09 -40.85 -22.08
C VAL A 251 10.95 -41.82 -23.24
N VAL A 252 12.06 -42.05 -23.95
CA VAL A 252 12.11 -42.98 -25.08
C VAL A 252 12.89 -44.23 -24.68
N TYR A 253 12.22 -45.37 -24.65
CA TYR A 253 12.86 -46.66 -24.38
C TYR A 253 13.52 -47.20 -25.65
N MET A 254 14.80 -47.58 -25.55
CA MET A 254 15.55 -48.10 -26.68
C MET A 254 15.36 -49.62 -26.77
N ARG A 255 14.86 -50.11 -27.91
CA ARG A 255 14.68 -51.55 -28.15
C ARG A 255 15.86 -52.21 -28.85
N ASN A 256 16.50 -51.49 -29.77
CA ASN A 256 17.50 -52.03 -30.69
C ASN A 256 18.88 -51.37 -30.55
N ALA A 257 19.04 -50.45 -29.60
CA ALA A 257 20.28 -49.70 -29.37
C ALA A 257 20.49 -49.48 -27.86
N GLN A 258 21.75 -49.18 -27.49
CA GLN A 258 22.10 -48.78 -26.12
C GLN A 258 21.89 -47.27 -25.97
N ALA A 259 21.13 -46.86 -24.96
CA ALA A 259 20.79 -45.46 -24.70
C ALA A 259 22.02 -44.56 -24.51
N THR A 260 23.09 -45.08 -23.88
CA THR A 260 24.38 -44.38 -23.68
C THR A 260 25.01 -43.97 -25.00
N ARG A 261 25.10 -44.90 -25.96
CA ARG A 261 25.71 -44.65 -27.28
C ARG A 261 24.91 -43.66 -28.13
N ILE A 262 23.58 -43.72 -28.04
CA ILE A 262 22.72 -42.78 -28.76
C ILE A 262 22.78 -41.38 -28.13
N ALA A 263 22.87 -41.28 -26.80
CA ALA A 263 23.05 -40.01 -26.11
C ALA A 263 24.37 -39.33 -26.49
N GLU A 264 25.47 -40.07 -26.65
CA GLU A 264 26.76 -39.51 -27.12
C GLU A 264 26.67 -38.89 -28.52
N VAL A 265 26.02 -39.60 -29.46
CA VAL A 265 25.84 -39.13 -30.84
C VAL A 265 24.92 -37.91 -30.88
N LEU A 266 23.77 -37.97 -30.21
CA LEU A 266 22.84 -36.85 -30.15
C LEU A 266 23.43 -35.68 -29.37
N GLY A 267 24.25 -35.94 -28.36
CA GLY A 267 25.00 -34.95 -27.60
C GLY A 267 26.00 -34.20 -28.49
N GLY A 268 26.75 -34.90 -29.33
CA GLY A 268 27.66 -34.29 -30.30
C GLY A 268 26.94 -33.46 -31.37
N LEU A 269 25.73 -33.87 -31.78
CA LEU A 269 24.88 -33.06 -32.66
C LEU A 269 24.34 -31.81 -31.95
N LEU A 270 23.99 -31.93 -30.66
CA LEU A 270 23.40 -30.84 -29.89
C LEU A 270 24.42 -29.78 -29.49
N THR A 271 25.66 -30.17 -29.19
CA THR A 271 26.75 -29.24 -28.83
C THR A 271 27.46 -28.66 -30.06
N GLY A 272 27.13 -29.13 -31.28
CA GLY A 272 27.82 -28.73 -32.51
C GLY A 272 29.26 -29.24 -32.60
N GLN A 273 29.73 -30.01 -31.61
CA GLN A 273 30.98 -30.75 -31.67
C GLN A 273 30.71 -32.09 -32.37
N ALA A 274 30.91 -32.12 -33.69
CA ALA A 274 31.14 -33.38 -34.36
C ALA A 274 32.38 -34.03 -33.71
N ASN A 275 32.16 -35.05 -32.88
CA ASN A 275 33.24 -35.82 -32.27
C ASN A 275 34.11 -36.41 -33.39
N ALA A 276 35.32 -35.88 -33.52
CA ALA A 276 36.42 -36.57 -34.16
C ALA A 276 36.65 -37.89 -33.41
N ALA A 277 36.72 -38.99 -34.15
CA ALA A 277 37.01 -40.31 -33.61
C ALA A 277 38.33 -40.31 -32.82
N PRO A 278 38.44 -41.06 -31.71
CA PRO A 278 39.70 -41.22 -31.01
C PRO A 278 40.58 -42.23 -31.76
N GLY A 279 41.67 -41.75 -32.36
CA GLY A 279 42.64 -42.60 -33.06
C GLY A 279 44.01 -41.96 -33.20
N ALA A 280 45.01 -42.64 -32.62
CA ALA A 280 46.45 -42.59 -32.90
C ALA A 280 47.27 -41.37 -32.42
N ASN A 281 48.04 -41.62 -31.36
CA ASN A 281 49.30 -40.96 -31.04
C ASN A 281 50.31 -41.10 -32.19
N GLY A 282 50.93 -39.99 -32.58
CA GLY A 282 52.17 -39.94 -33.36
C GLY A 282 52.84 -38.59 -33.14
N GLY A 283 53.85 -38.55 -32.28
CA GLY A 283 54.57 -37.32 -31.94
C GLY A 283 55.56 -36.88 -33.03
N ALA A 284 55.78 -35.57 -33.13
CA ALA A 284 57.04 -34.98 -33.60
C ALA A 284 57.13 -33.51 -33.15
N ALA A 285 58.28 -33.18 -32.57
CA ALA A 285 58.72 -31.84 -32.21
C ALA A 285 59.28 -31.07 -33.41
N GLY A 286 59.35 -29.74 -33.31
CA GLY A 286 60.34 -28.95 -34.06
C GLY A 286 59.85 -27.70 -34.79
N ALA A 287 59.96 -26.56 -34.10
CA ALA A 287 60.55 -25.27 -34.50
C ALA A 287 60.29 -24.59 -35.88
N SER A 288 60.26 -23.25 -35.77
CA SER A 288 60.65 -22.17 -36.71
C SER A 288 59.55 -21.43 -37.49
N GLY A 289 59.51 -20.10 -37.29
CA GLY A 289 58.70 -19.10 -38.03
C GLY A 289 59.32 -18.74 -39.40
N PRO A 290 59.16 -17.51 -39.97
CA PRO A 290 58.82 -16.23 -39.32
C PRO A 290 57.93 -15.24 -40.14
N ALA A 291 57.86 -14.00 -39.62
CA ALA A 291 57.54 -12.70 -40.27
C ALA A 291 56.05 -12.33 -40.44
N GLY A 292 55.60 -11.11 -40.12
CA GLY A 292 56.27 -9.90 -39.65
C GLY A 292 55.29 -8.71 -39.55
N GLY A 293 55.74 -7.59 -38.99
CA GLY A 293 55.08 -6.27 -39.00
C GLY A 293 54.48 -5.87 -37.64
N ALA A 294 55.18 -5.19 -36.73
CA ALA A 294 55.63 -3.80 -36.73
C ALA A 294 54.62 -2.81 -36.09
N GLN A 295 55.11 -2.16 -35.02
CA GLN A 295 55.09 -0.71 -34.76
C GLN A 295 54.24 -0.14 -33.62
N GLY A 296 54.96 0.51 -32.69
CA GLY A 296 54.52 1.64 -31.85
C GLY A 296 53.87 1.23 -30.51
N GLY A 297 54.23 1.75 -29.34
CA GLY A 297 55.12 2.84 -28.95
C GLY A 297 54.77 3.26 -27.51
N ALA A 298 55.78 3.71 -26.77
CA ALA A 298 55.74 4.60 -25.60
C ALA A 298 55.12 4.13 -24.25
N ARG A 299 56.05 3.90 -23.31
CA ARG A 299 56.00 4.19 -21.85
C ARG A 299 55.62 5.66 -21.57
N PRO A 300 55.13 6.04 -20.36
CA PRO A 300 55.92 6.13 -19.09
C PRO A 300 55.05 5.81 -17.84
N GLN A 301 55.39 6.05 -16.58
CA GLN A 301 56.62 5.97 -15.77
C GLN A 301 56.15 6.05 -14.30
N ASN A 302 56.84 5.26 -13.48
CA ASN A 302 56.91 5.26 -12.03
C ASN A 302 56.78 6.64 -11.33
N THR A 303 56.07 6.72 -10.20
CA THR A 303 56.39 7.63 -9.08
C THR A 303 55.94 7.04 -7.75
N ALA A 304 56.85 7.09 -6.78
CA ALA A 304 56.73 6.56 -5.44
C ALA A 304 56.05 7.55 -4.48
N SER A 305 55.47 7.06 -3.38
CA SER A 305 55.65 7.68 -2.07
C SER A 305 55.22 6.74 -0.94
N ASN A 306 56.11 6.69 0.04
CA ASN A 306 56.09 5.93 1.29
C ASN A 306 55.40 6.75 2.38
N THR A 307 54.73 6.14 3.36
CA THR A 307 54.75 6.57 4.78
C THR A 307 53.89 5.68 5.67
N GLY A 308 54.46 5.26 6.81
CA GLY A 308 53.74 5.06 8.07
C GLY A 308 53.53 3.60 8.50
N GLY A 309 54.46 3.05 9.29
CA GLY A 309 54.25 1.81 10.02
C GLY A 309 53.87 2.05 11.49
N GLN A 310 53.22 1.07 12.14
CA GLN A 310 53.54 0.67 13.52
C GLN A 310 52.77 -0.59 13.99
N MET A 311 53.53 -1.47 14.64
CA MET A 311 53.20 -2.46 15.69
C MET A 311 52.20 -3.60 15.34
N GLY A 312 52.43 -4.88 15.61
CA GLY A 312 53.41 -5.56 16.49
C GLY A 312 52.68 -6.45 17.51
N GLN A 313 53.12 -7.71 17.64
CA GLN A 313 52.70 -8.79 18.56
C GLN A 313 51.50 -9.66 18.11
N GLY A 314 51.51 -10.98 18.25
CA GLY A 314 52.48 -11.88 18.86
C GLY A 314 52.02 -13.35 18.73
N MET A 315 53.01 -14.25 18.75
CA MET A 315 52.95 -15.71 18.70
C MET A 315 51.90 -16.41 19.58
N SER A 316 51.31 -17.48 19.04
CA SER A 316 51.38 -18.87 19.57
C SER A 316 50.53 -19.76 18.63
N GLY A 317 50.87 -20.98 18.25
CA GLY A 317 51.94 -21.89 18.63
C GLY A 317 51.39 -23.32 18.62
N SER A 318 51.92 -24.17 17.71
CA SER A 318 51.91 -25.65 17.75
C SER A 318 50.55 -26.34 17.48
N SER A 319 50.44 -27.53 16.89
CA SER A 319 51.30 -28.57 16.28
C SER A 319 50.31 -29.68 15.85
N LYS A 320 50.40 -30.43 14.75
CA LYS A 320 51.30 -31.57 14.43
C LYS A 320 50.86 -32.04 13.02
N GLY A 321 51.77 -32.20 12.06
CA GLY A 321 52.41 -33.48 11.68
C GLY A 321 51.63 -34.11 10.50
N GLY A 322 52.14 -34.16 9.26
CA GLY A 322 53.21 -35.05 8.75
C GLY A 322 52.59 -36.41 8.40
N LEU A 323 52.83 -37.12 7.28
CA LEU A 323 53.88 -37.15 6.28
C LEU A 323 53.38 -37.98 5.06
N SER A 324 54.10 -37.80 3.95
CA SER A 324 54.22 -38.59 2.71
C SER A 324 53.74 -40.06 2.63
N SER A 325 53.18 -40.41 1.46
CA SER A 325 53.43 -41.64 0.68
C SER A 325 52.78 -41.43 -0.71
N GLU A 326 53.54 -41.21 -1.78
CA GLU A 326 54.12 -42.25 -2.65
C GLU A 326 53.08 -43.27 -3.13
N GLN A 327 52.73 -43.15 -4.41
CA GLN A 327 52.49 -44.24 -5.36
C GLN A 327 51.30 -45.20 -5.11
N GLU A 328 50.23 -45.05 -5.90
CA GLU A 328 49.75 -46.14 -6.76
C GLU A 328 48.80 -45.68 -7.87
N ARG A 329 49.18 -46.02 -9.10
CA ARG A 329 48.32 -46.01 -10.27
C ARG A 329 47.34 -47.18 -10.11
N ILE A 330 46.07 -46.87 -9.88
CA ILE A 330 45.00 -47.86 -10.01
C ILE A 330 44.23 -47.58 -11.30
N SER A 331 44.11 -48.67 -12.05
CA SER A 331 43.53 -48.86 -13.36
C SER A 331 42.16 -48.21 -13.54
N ARG A 332 42.01 -47.55 -14.70
CA ARG A 332 40.71 -47.30 -15.31
C ARG A 332 40.19 -48.62 -15.84
N GLU A 333 39.31 -49.27 -15.10
CA GLU A 333 38.47 -50.34 -15.59
C GLU A 333 37.01 -50.09 -15.19
N ASP A 334 36.15 -50.22 -16.21
CA ASP A 334 34.70 -50.31 -16.22
C ASP A 334 33.86 -49.13 -15.69
N ASN A 335 33.63 -48.18 -16.59
CA ASN A 335 32.64 -47.11 -16.42
C ASN A 335 31.49 -47.29 -17.43
N SER A 336 30.83 -48.45 -17.41
CA SER A 336 29.69 -48.74 -18.30
C SER A 336 28.32 -48.39 -17.69
N THR A 337 28.28 -47.87 -16.45
CA THR A 337 27.05 -47.51 -15.73
C THR A 337 26.86 -46.02 -15.43
N GLN A 338 27.74 -45.13 -15.90
CA GLN A 338 27.52 -43.70 -15.72
C GLN A 338 26.42 -43.18 -16.64
N ALA A 339 25.41 -42.56 -16.05
CA ALA A 339 24.41 -41.78 -16.77
C ALA A 339 25.12 -40.65 -17.54
N VAL A 340 24.97 -40.64 -18.86
CA VAL A 340 25.56 -39.62 -19.72
C VAL A 340 24.52 -38.54 -19.97
N SER A 341 24.80 -37.30 -19.58
CA SER A 341 23.90 -36.15 -19.76
C SER A 341 24.55 -35.05 -20.60
N TYR A 342 23.88 -34.61 -21.66
CA TYR A 342 24.28 -33.49 -22.51
C TYR A 342 23.20 -32.40 -22.47
N SER A 343 23.61 -31.14 -22.39
CA SER A 343 22.68 -30.00 -22.38
C SER A 343 23.22 -28.89 -23.29
N ALA A 344 22.45 -28.50 -24.30
CA ALA A 344 22.78 -27.37 -25.17
C ALA A 344 21.50 -26.83 -25.86
N GLY A 345 21.46 -25.52 -26.10
CA GLY A 345 20.35 -24.86 -26.81
C GLY A 345 18.97 -24.95 -26.13
N GLY A 346 18.92 -25.17 -24.81
CA GLY A 346 17.66 -25.35 -24.06
C GLY A 346 17.10 -26.77 -24.14
N ALA A 347 17.78 -27.71 -24.80
CA ALA A 347 17.49 -29.13 -24.76
C ALA A 347 18.49 -29.89 -23.89
N THR A 348 18.01 -30.91 -23.16
CA THR A 348 18.82 -31.80 -22.34
C THR A 348 18.51 -33.24 -22.71
N ILE A 349 19.56 -34.03 -22.92
CA ILE A 349 19.48 -35.46 -23.24
C ILE A 349 20.23 -36.21 -22.15
N GLN A 350 19.56 -37.12 -21.46
CA GLN A 350 20.15 -37.99 -20.45
C GLN A 350 19.86 -39.46 -20.76
N ALA A 351 20.90 -40.29 -20.79
CA ALA A 351 20.75 -41.74 -20.87
C ALA A 351 20.61 -42.33 -19.46
N ASP A 352 19.64 -43.22 -19.29
CA ASP A 352 19.56 -44.14 -18.15
C ASP A 352 19.96 -45.55 -18.62
N PRO A 353 21.18 -46.01 -18.27
CA PRO A 353 21.66 -47.35 -18.63
C PRO A 353 20.83 -48.47 -17.99
N ALA A 354 20.23 -48.25 -16.82
CA ALA A 354 19.52 -49.29 -16.07
C ALA A 354 18.21 -49.70 -16.74
N THR A 355 17.50 -48.73 -17.33
CA THR A 355 16.24 -48.97 -18.05
C THR A 355 16.41 -48.97 -19.57
N ASN A 356 17.64 -48.81 -20.07
CA ASN A 356 17.96 -48.56 -21.47
C ASN A 356 17.03 -47.49 -22.10
N SER A 357 16.85 -46.38 -21.37
CA SER A 357 15.96 -45.30 -21.78
C SER A 357 16.71 -43.98 -21.94
N LEU A 358 16.15 -43.11 -22.76
CA LEU A 358 16.69 -41.80 -23.06
C LEU A 358 15.64 -40.75 -22.69
N ILE A 359 16.01 -39.88 -21.76
CA ILE A 359 15.21 -38.79 -21.24
C ILE A 359 15.58 -37.54 -22.04
N ILE A 360 14.64 -37.03 -22.84
CA ILE A 360 14.80 -35.83 -23.65
C ILE A 360 13.92 -34.74 -23.05
N SER A 361 14.50 -33.64 -22.59
CA SER A 361 13.75 -32.41 -22.32
C SER A 361 14.13 -31.39 -23.36
N ALA A 362 13.25 -31.07 -24.30
CA ALA A 362 13.53 -30.11 -25.39
C ALA A 362 12.33 -29.20 -25.62
N PRO A 363 12.49 -27.90 -25.95
CA PRO A 363 11.36 -27.04 -26.33
C PRO A 363 10.54 -27.68 -27.47
N GLU A 364 9.22 -27.48 -27.50
CA GLU A 364 8.42 -27.94 -28.64
C GLU A 364 9.02 -27.39 -29.94
N PRO A 365 9.15 -28.22 -30.99
CA PRO A 365 9.55 -27.71 -32.29
C PRO A 365 8.54 -26.65 -32.72
N LEU A 366 9.03 -25.48 -33.14
CA LEU A 366 8.22 -24.51 -33.87
C LEU A 366 7.82 -25.18 -35.20
N CYS A 367 6.69 -25.88 -35.21
CA CYS A 367 6.19 -26.58 -36.38
C CYS A 367 5.77 -25.54 -37.44
N TRP A 368 6.68 -25.16 -38.33
CA TRP A 368 6.37 -24.37 -39.53
C TRP A 368 6.04 -25.25 -40.74
N TRP A 369 5.85 -26.57 -40.57
CA TRP A 369 5.48 -27.46 -41.65
C TRP A 369 4.29 -28.36 -41.27
N LYS A 370 3.08 -27.80 -41.41
CA LYS A 370 1.89 -28.58 -41.77
C LYS A 370 1.44 -28.09 -43.16
N ALA A 371 1.84 -28.84 -44.18
CA ALA A 371 1.19 -28.92 -45.49
C ALA A 371 1.25 -30.39 -45.91
#